data_AF-A0A0F3QET6-F1
#
_entry.id   AF-A0A0F3QET6-F1
#
_cell.length_a   1.000
_cell.length_b   1.000
_cell.length_c   1.000
_cell.angle_alpha   90.00
_cell.angle_beta   90.00
_cell.angle_gamma   90.00
#
_symmetry.space_group_name_H-M   'P 1'
#
loop_
_entity.id
_entity.type
_entity.pdbx_description
1 polymer ?
#
loop_
_entity_poly.entity_id
_entity_poly.type
_entity_poly.pdbx_seq_one_letter_code
_entity_poly.pdbx_strand_id
1 'polypeptide(L)'
;MLLSHRIIDGFFIGYSIFKIISSQNTFSSSLMLLITFTIHILIEMAIVYFRQIQYGEKRARAVLYNFLTFLLIIPFIFLGAFTGRFLNDNLQ
;
A
#
# COMPACT_ATOMS: atom_id res chain seq x y z
N MET A 1 15.87 3.95 -1.64
CA MET A 1 14.69 4.77 -1.30
C MET A 1 13.35 4.23 -1.82
N LEU A 2 13.24 2.97 -2.30
CA LEU A 2 11.94 2.41 -2.76
C LEU A 2 11.22 1.59 -1.69
N LEU A 3 11.97 0.93 -0.80
CA LEU A 3 11.40 0.04 0.21
C LEU A 3 10.73 0.78 1.37
N SER A 4 11.40 1.80 1.93
CA SER A 4 10.87 2.54 3.10
C SER A 4 9.57 3.29 2.81
N HIS A 5 9.39 3.79 1.59
CA HIS A 5 8.16 4.47 1.18
C HIS A 5 6.98 3.50 1.10
N ARG A 6 7.20 2.30 0.53
CA ARG A 6 6.16 1.26 0.41
C ARG A 6 5.65 0.71 1.74
N ILE A 7 6.48 0.75 2.79
CA ILE A 7 6.09 0.39 4.14
C ILE A 7 5.01 1.34 4.66
N ILE A 8 5.24 2.65 4.45
CA ILE A 8 4.34 3.71 4.90
C ILE A 8 3.03 3.63 4.11
N ASP A 9 3.10 3.43 2.78
CA ASP A 9 1.90 3.29 1.93
C ASP A 9 1.04 2.10 2.37
N GLY A 10 1.65 0.93 2.58
CA GLY A 10 0.95 -0.27 3.05
C GLY A 10 0.28 -0.04 4.40
N PHE A 11 0.98 0.63 5.32
CA PHE A 11 0.45 0.95 6.64
C PHE A 11 -0.78 1.88 6.57
N PHE A 12 -0.71 2.94 5.76
CA PHE A 12 -1.83 3.88 5.59
C PHE A 12 -3.03 3.24 4.91
N ILE A 13 -2.82 2.36 3.94
CA ILE A 13 -3.90 1.58 3.31
C ILE A 13 -4.58 0.69 4.36
N GLY A 14 -3.81 -0.06 5.15
CA GLY A 14 -4.34 -0.92 6.20
C GLY A 14 -5.16 -0.17 7.25
N TYR A 15 -4.64 0.96 7.74
CA TYR A 15 -5.35 1.83 8.69
C TYR A 15 -6.64 2.39 8.08
N SER A 16 -6.59 2.85 6.83
CA SER A 16 -7.75 3.43 6.14
C SER A 16 -8.87 2.39 5.95
N ILE A 17 -8.51 1.15 5.58
CA ILE A 17 -9.46 0.03 5.48
C ILE A 17 -10.14 -0.23 6.83
N PHE A 18 -9.36 -0.35 7.91
CA PHE A 18 -9.92 -0.57 9.25
C PHE A 18 -10.89 0.56 9.64
N LYS A 19 -10.53 1.82 9.40
CA LYS A 19 -11.36 2.97 9.75
C LYS A 19 -12.67 3.02 8.97
N ILE A 20 -12.64 2.65 7.68
CA ILE A 20 -13.84 2.57 6.84
C ILE A 20 -14.78 1.47 7.36
N ILE A 21 -14.23 0.29 7.69
CA ILE A 21 -15.01 -0.83 8.23
C ILE A 21 -15.61 -0.48 9.61
N SER A 22 -14.80 0.11 10.50
CA SER A 22 -15.21 0.39 11.88
C SER A 22 -16.17 1.58 12.00
N SER A 23 -16.00 2.63 11.18
CA SER A 23 -16.81 3.86 11.30
C SER A 23 -18.12 3.81 10.53
N GLN A 24 -18.33 2.83 9.63
CA GLN A 24 -19.46 2.72 8.69
C GLN A 24 -19.73 4.00 7.85
N ASN A 25 -18.81 4.96 7.88
CA ASN A 25 -18.96 6.26 7.25
C ASN A 25 -18.09 6.32 6.00
N THR A 26 -18.74 6.21 4.85
CA THR A 26 -18.10 6.04 3.54
C THR A 26 -17.45 7.33 3.04
N PHE A 27 -17.91 8.51 3.48
CA PHE A 27 -17.40 9.83 3.05
C PHE A 27 -16.40 10.43 4.05
N SER A 28 -15.43 9.62 4.49
CA SER A 28 -14.38 10.05 5.41
C SER A 28 -13.05 10.27 4.68
N SER A 29 -12.16 11.09 5.26
CA SER A 29 -10.77 11.29 4.81
C SER A 29 -10.03 9.97 4.55
N SER A 30 -10.40 8.90 5.24
CA SER A 30 -9.85 7.54 5.06
C SER A 30 -10.11 6.96 3.67
N LEU A 31 -11.30 7.19 3.09
CA LEU A 31 -11.61 6.73 1.74
C LEU A 31 -10.79 7.51 0.70
N MET A 32 -10.60 8.82 0.93
CA MET A 32 -9.75 9.64 0.09
C MET A 32 -8.29 9.17 0.13
N LEU A 33 -7.76 8.89 1.33
CA LEU A 33 -6.42 8.33 1.50
C LEU A 33 -6.28 6.97 0.80
N LEU A 34 -7.26 6.08 0.95
CA LEU A 34 -7.26 4.78 0.29
C LEU A 34 -7.17 4.92 -1.24
N ILE A 35 -7.98 5.81 -1.83
CA ILE A 35 -7.95 6.06 -3.28
C ILE A 35 -6.59 6.64 -3.71
N THR A 36 -6.07 7.65 -3.01
CA THR A 36 -4.79 8.28 -3.34
C THR A 36 -3.63 7.28 -3.28
N PHE A 37 -3.53 6.49 -2.21
CA PHE A 37 -2.45 5.50 -2.09
C PHE A 37 -2.62 4.34 -3.09
N THR A 38 -3.85 3.97 -3.45
CA THR A 38 -4.10 2.97 -4.51
C THR A 38 -3.59 3.47 -5.86
N ILE A 39 -3.90 4.72 -6.24
CA ILE A 39 -3.41 5.33 -7.47
C ILE A 39 -1.89 5.45 -7.44
N HIS A 40 -1.32 5.86 -6.30
CA HIS A 40 0.12 5.98 -6.12
C HIS A 40 0.85 4.66 -6.42
N ILE A 41 0.42 3.56 -5.80
CA ILE A 41 1.02 2.22 -6.01
C ILE A 41 0.90 1.78 -7.47
N LEU A 42 -0.22 2.06 -8.13
CA LEU A 42 -0.44 1.71 -9.53
C LEU A 42 0.55 2.43 -10.45
N ILE A 43 0.72 3.74 -10.26
CA ILE A 43 1.68 4.55 -11.01
C ILE A 43 3.11 4.06 -10.74
N GLU A 44 3.45 3.80 -9.47
CA GLU A 44 4.79 3.33 -9.10
C GLU A 44 5.11 1.97 -9.74
N MET A 45 4.14 1.03 -9.75
CA MET A 45 4.31 -0.25 -10.43
C MET A 45 4.58 -0.10 -11.93
N ALA A 46 3.89 0.84 -12.60
CA ALA A 46 4.14 1.14 -14.00
C ALA A 46 5.55 1.72 -14.21
N ILE A 47 5.96 2.70 -13.39
CA ILE A 47 7.28 3.33 -13.47
C ILE A 47 8.40 2.30 -13.24
N VAL A 48 8.27 1.46 -12.20
CA VAL A 48 9.27 0.42 -11.89
C VAL A 48 9.39 -0.59 -13.03
N TYR A 49 8.27 -1.00 -13.63
CA TYR A 49 8.27 -1.89 -14.79
C TYR A 49 9.00 -1.29 -15.99
N PHE A 50 8.69 -0.05 -16.38
CA PHE A 50 9.37 0.63 -17.48
C PHE A 50 10.87 0.81 -17.20
N ARG A 51 11.23 1.12 -15.95
CA ARG A 51 12.63 1.30 -15.54
C ARG A 51 13.43 0.00 -15.63
N GLN A 52 12.84 -1.13 -15.23
CA GLN A 52 13.50 -2.43 -15.32
C GLN A 52 13.77 -2.84 -16.77
N ILE A 53 12.86 -2.53 -17.69
CA ILE A 53 13.08 -2.74 -19.13
C ILE A 53 14.24 -1.87 -19.64
N GLN A 54 14.31 -0.60 -19.22
CA GLN A 54 15.40 0.30 -19.60
C GLN A 54 16.77 -0.15 -19.09
N TYR A 55 16.83 -0.82 -17.94
CA TYR A 55 18.06 -1.43 -17.41
C TYR A 55 18.48 -2.72 -18.14
N GLY A 56 17.74 -3.15 -19.16
CA GLY A 56 18.08 -4.33 -19.95
C GLY A 56 17.69 -5.66 -19.29
N GLU A 57 16.88 -5.62 -18.22
CA GLU A 57 16.37 -6.85 -17.60
C GLU A 57 15.34 -7.54 -18.51
N LYS A 58 15.36 -8.87 -18.49
CA LYS A 58 14.40 -9.68 -19.26
C LYS A 58 12.99 -9.43 -18.74
N ARG A 59 12.00 -9.28 -19.64
CA ARG A 59 10.58 -9.01 -19.31
C ARG A 59 10.04 -9.89 -18.17
N ALA A 60 10.38 -11.18 -18.17
CA ALA A 60 9.95 -12.12 -17.12
C ALA A 60 10.56 -11.82 -15.73
N ARG A 61 11.83 -11.41 -15.68
CA ARG A 61 12.48 -11.02 -14.41
C ARG A 61 11.93 -9.70 -13.90
N ALA A 62 11.70 -8.73 -14.78
CA ALA A 62 11.08 -7.46 -14.43
C ALA A 62 9.72 -7.67 -13.75
N VAL A 63 8.84 -8.49 -14.36
CA VAL A 63 7.53 -8.80 -13.77
C VAL A 63 7.67 -9.50 -12.41
N LEU A 64 8.57 -10.48 -12.28
CA LEU A 64 8.81 -11.17 -11.01
C LEU A 64 9.28 -10.23 -9.90
N TYR A 65 10.22 -9.34 -10.20
CA TYR A 65 10.70 -8.36 -9.23
C TYR A 65 9.62 -7.35 -8.83
N ASN A 66 8.83 -6.87 -9.80
CA ASN A 66 7.73 -5.96 -9.50
C ASN A 66 6.68 -6.65 -8.60
N PHE A 67 6.36 -7.92 -8.89
CA PHE A 67 5.46 -8.74 -8.10
C PHE A 67 5.98 -9.01 -6.68
N LEU A 68 7.25 -9.38 -6.53
CA LEU A 68 7.88 -9.57 -5.21
C LEU A 68 7.83 -8.29 -4.37
N THR A 69 8.07 -7.15 -5.00
CA THR A 69 8.06 -5.85 -4.30
C THR A 69 6.63 -5.40 -3.97
N PHE A 70 5.62 -5.87 -4.71
CA PHE A 70 4.21 -5.68 -4.35
C PHE A 70 3.79 -6.60 -3.20
N LEU A 71 4.25 -7.85 -3.20
CA LEU A 71 3.98 -8.82 -2.12
C LEU A 71 4.48 -8.32 -0.75
N LEU A 72 5.60 -7.58 -0.76
CA LEU A 72 6.17 -6.93 0.42
C LEU A 72 5.21 -5.95 1.11
N ILE A 73 4.22 -5.39 0.41
CA ILE A 73 3.26 -4.43 0.98
C ILE A 73 2.23 -5.14 1.87
N ILE A 74 1.89 -6.40 1.57
CA ILE A 74 0.87 -7.20 2.27
C ILE A 74 1.06 -7.23 3.79
N PRO A 75 2.23 -7.62 4.35
CA PRO A 75 2.41 -7.65 5.80
C PRO A 75 2.24 -6.27 6.46
N PHE A 76 2.59 -5.17 5.77
CA PHE A 76 2.43 -3.82 6.29
C PHE A 76 0.98 -3.35 6.31
N ILE A 77 0.15 -3.82 5.37
CA ILE A 77 -1.30 -3.60 5.41
C ILE A 77 -1.90 -4.25 6.67
N PHE A 78 -1.50 -5.48 7.00
CA PHE A 78 -1.94 -6.14 8.22
C PHE A 78 -1.51 -5.38 9.48
N LEU A 79 -0.26 -4.89 9.53
CA LEU A 79 0.23 -4.07 10.64
C LEU A 79 -0.55 -2.75 10.78
N GLY A 80 -0.87 -2.09 9.67
CA GLY A 80 -1.69 -0.87 9.66
C GLY A 80 -3.11 -1.11 10.17
N ALA A 81 -3.74 -2.20 9.73
CA ALA A 81 -5.09 -2.57 10.20
C ALA A 81 -5.10 -2.94 11.69
N PHE A 82 -4.10 -3.69 12.16
CA PHE A 82 -3.97 -4.06 13.58
C PHE A 82 -3.74 -2.82 14.45
N THR A 83 -2.91 -1.89 14.00
CA THR A 83 -2.68 -0.63 14.72
C THR A 83 -3.94 0.22 14.77
N GLY A 84 -4.74 0.25 13.70
CA GLY A 84 -6.05 0.90 13.69
C GLY A 84 -6.99 0.34 14.75
N ARG A 85 -7.04 -0.99 14.89
CA ARG A 85 -7.80 -1.67 15.95
C ARG A 85 -7.31 -1.30 17.35
N PHE A 86 -6.00 -1.37 17.57
CA PHE A 86 -5.41 -1.05 18.87
C PHE A 86 -5.70 0.40 19.29
N LEU A 87 -5.59 1.35 18.35
CA LEU A 87 -5.92 2.75 18.60
C LEU A 87 -7.41 2.92 18.94
N ASN A 88 -8.31 2.24 18.23
CA ASN A 88 -9.74 2.32 18.52
C ASN A 88 -10.10 1.72 19.89
N ASP A 89 -9.44 0.63 20.30
CA ASP A 89 -9.69 -0.02 21.58
C ASP A 89 -9.11 0.78 22.78
N ASN A 90 -8.07 1.61 22.57
CA ASN A 90 -7.46 2.43 23.64
C ASN A 90 -7.95 3.89 23.70
N LEU A 91 -8.66 4.38 22.67
CA LEU A 91 -9.23 5.74 22.60
C LEU A 91 -10.74 5.78 22.87
N GLN A 92 -11.35 4.68 23.31
CA GLN A 92 -12.67 4.66 23.95
C GLN A 92 -12.54 4.91 25.45
#